data_AF-A0A7W0JUU6-F1
#
_entry.id   AF-A0A7W0JUU6-F1
#
_cell.length_a   1.000
_cell.length_b   1.000
_cell.length_c   1.000
_cell.angle_alpha   90.00
_cell.angle_beta   90.00
_cell.angle_gamma   90.00
#
_symmetry.space_group_name_H-M   'P 1'
#
loop_
_entity.id
_entity.type
_entity.pdbx_description
1 polymer ?
#
loop_
_entity_poly.entity_id
_entity_poly.type
_entity_poly.pdbx_seq_one_letter_code
_entity_poly.pdbx_strand_id
1 'polypeptide(L)'
;MKGGALVKALMEWLPIVIPLVALLGGATGWWLQRRKLNQERYRELLERFLLPVDVILKRNKAAFHKLQMGNEQEVHPLEYYPERLKMFFDSLPDSDQRKVFWRSEINEIQARNQKAAGLIEGYIGSALLNPAFVQASITLLDHINGWRSKWNYALSGIPIPAALDNELLADVFPQAFETELASQIQQIRAVAQTRGGPKP
;
A
#
# COMPACT_ATOMS: atom_id res chain seq x y z
N MET A 1 -61.96 42.64 2.25
CA MET A 1 -60.71 43.04 1.57
C MET A 1 -59.52 42.87 2.55
N LYS A 2 -58.87 41.70 2.60
CA LYS A 2 -57.69 41.48 3.47
C LYS A 2 -56.50 40.81 2.77
N GLY A 3 -56.65 40.38 1.50
CA GLY A 3 -55.59 39.69 0.75
C GLY A 3 -54.43 40.59 0.28
N GLY A 4 -54.67 41.89 0.08
CA GLY A 4 -53.65 42.79 -0.50
C GLY A 4 -52.48 43.13 0.44
N ALA A 5 -52.69 43.15 1.76
CA ALA A 5 -51.64 43.45 2.73
C ALA A 5 -50.63 42.30 2.87
N LEU A 6 -51.11 41.06 2.75
CA LEU A 6 -50.30 39.85 2.86
C LEU A 6 -49.39 39.68 1.64
N VAL A 7 -49.89 40.01 0.44
CA VAL A 7 -49.12 39.99 -0.81
C VAL A 7 -48.04 41.09 -0.85
N LYS A 8 -48.34 42.30 -0.34
CA LYS A 8 -47.33 43.38 -0.22
C LYS A 8 -46.21 43.01 0.76
N ALA A 9 -46.57 42.47 1.92
CA ALA A 9 -45.59 42.02 2.90
C ALA A 9 -44.70 40.90 2.34
N LEU A 10 -45.26 39.95 1.57
CA LEU A 10 -44.46 38.89 0.92
C LEU A 10 -43.49 39.44 -0.14
N MET A 11 -43.92 40.42 -0.94
CA MET A 11 -43.10 41.07 -1.97
C MET A 11 -41.94 41.89 -1.38
N GLU A 12 -42.11 42.51 -0.20
CA GLU A 12 -41.04 43.26 0.48
C GLU A 12 -39.94 42.36 1.05
N TRP A 13 -40.27 41.14 1.48
CA TRP A 13 -39.31 40.19 2.03
C TRP A 13 -38.60 39.35 0.96
N LEU A 14 -39.21 39.20 -0.20
CA LEU A 14 -38.71 38.45 -1.36
C LEU A 14 -37.24 38.78 -1.76
N PRO A 15 -36.81 40.05 -1.88
CA PRO A 15 -35.43 40.40 -2.21
C PRO A 15 -34.41 40.08 -1.11
N ILE A 16 -34.86 39.83 0.13
CA ILE A 16 -34.00 39.43 1.26
C ILE A 16 -33.91 37.90 1.35
N VAL A 17 -35.02 37.21 1.13
CA VAL A 17 -35.12 35.75 1.26
C VAL A 17 -34.44 35.02 0.09
N ILE A 18 -34.59 35.48 -1.15
CA ILE A 18 -34.01 34.81 -2.33
C ILE A 18 -32.47 34.72 -2.25
N PRO A 19 -31.71 35.80 -1.94
CA PRO A 19 -30.26 35.72 -1.83
C PRO A 19 -29.80 34.82 -0.68
N LEU A 20 -30.52 34.80 0.45
CA LEU A 20 -30.25 33.92 1.58
C LEU A 20 -30.42 32.44 1.21
N VAL A 21 -31.50 32.10 0.51
CA VAL A 21 -31.74 30.74 0.02
C VAL A 21 -30.72 30.35 -1.07
N ALA A 22 -30.34 31.28 -1.94
CA ALA A 22 -29.30 31.05 -2.95
C ALA A 22 -27.91 30.86 -2.32
N LEU A 23 -27.56 31.62 -1.28
CA LEU A 23 -26.31 31.47 -0.52
C LEU A 23 -26.29 30.16 0.27
N LEU A 24 -27.40 29.79 0.92
CA LEU A 24 -27.52 28.51 1.62
C LEU A 24 -27.50 27.33 0.65
N GLY A 25 -28.16 27.44 -0.51
CA GLY A 25 -28.13 26.45 -1.59
C GLY A 25 -26.75 26.29 -2.22
N GLY A 26 -26.03 27.40 -2.44
CA GLY A 26 -24.67 27.39 -2.96
C GLY A 26 -23.66 26.81 -1.96
N ALA A 27 -23.75 27.18 -0.69
CA ALA A 27 -22.87 26.68 0.37
C ALA A 27 -23.08 25.18 0.64
N THR A 28 -24.34 24.72 0.65
CA THR A 28 -24.66 23.29 0.79
C THR A 28 -24.21 22.48 -0.43
N GLY A 29 -24.42 23.00 -1.65
CA GLY A 29 -23.93 22.38 -2.89
C GLY A 29 -22.41 22.25 -2.94
N TRP A 30 -21.68 23.31 -2.62
CA TRP A 30 -20.21 23.31 -2.56
C TRP A 30 -19.68 22.34 -1.51
N TRP A 31 -20.30 22.30 -0.32
CA TRP A 31 -19.94 21.37 0.74
C TRP A 31 -20.17 19.91 0.34
N LEU A 32 -21.30 19.60 -0.29
CA LEU A 32 -21.60 18.26 -0.82
C LEU A 32 -20.60 17.84 -1.90
N GLN A 33 -20.25 18.74 -2.81
CA GLN A 33 -19.26 18.46 -3.86
C GLN A 33 -17.87 18.21 -3.28
N ARG A 34 -17.44 19.03 -2.31
CA ARG A 34 -16.16 18.85 -1.60
C ARG A 34 -16.14 17.54 -0.81
N ARG A 35 -17.27 17.14 -0.22
CA ARG A 35 -17.42 15.86 0.48
C ARG A 35 -17.28 14.67 -0.47
N LYS A 36 -17.95 14.70 -1.63
CA LYS A 36 -17.82 13.65 -2.67
C LYS A 36 -16.38 13.52 -3.16
N LEU A 37 -15.74 14.64 -3.49
CA LEU A 37 -14.37 14.65 -4.02
C LEU A 37 -13.37 14.11 -2.98
N ASN A 38 -13.56 14.43 -1.70
CA ASN A 38 -12.76 13.84 -0.63
C ASN A 38 -12.99 12.33 -0.50
N GLN A 39 -14.25 11.85 -0.58
CA GLN A 39 -14.55 10.42 -0.53
C GLN A 39 -13.91 9.66 -1.69
N GLU A 40 -13.95 10.22 -2.90
CA GLU A 40 -13.32 9.66 -4.08
C GLU A 40 -11.81 9.51 -3.88
N ARG A 41 -11.14 10.52 -3.31
CA ARG A 41 -9.69 10.45 -2.99
C ARG A 41 -9.38 9.35 -1.97
N TYR A 42 -10.18 9.21 -0.91
CA TYR A 42 -9.97 8.14 0.08
C TYR A 42 -10.22 6.76 -0.52
N ARG A 43 -11.27 6.63 -1.34
CA ARG A 43 -11.59 5.39 -2.04
C ARG A 43 -10.48 5.01 -3.02
N GLU A 44 -10.00 5.97 -3.80
CA GLU A 44 -8.90 5.77 -4.74
C GLU A 44 -7.64 5.31 -4.01
N LEU A 45 -7.26 5.98 -2.92
CA LEU A 45 -6.11 5.60 -2.11
C LEU A 45 -6.25 4.17 -1.54
N LEU A 46 -7.45 3.79 -1.14
CA LEU A 46 -7.71 2.46 -0.59
C LEU A 46 -7.66 1.38 -1.69
N GLU A 47 -8.38 1.58 -2.79
CA GLU A 47 -8.58 0.58 -3.84
C GLU A 47 -7.38 0.46 -4.80
N ARG A 48 -6.68 1.56 -5.08
CA ARG A 48 -5.55 1.57 -6.03
C ARG A 48 -4.19 1.39 -5.35
N PHE A 49 -4.08 1.66 -4.06
CA PHE A 49 -2.80 1.62 -3.36
C PHE A 49 -2.82 0.67 -2.15
N LEU A 50 -3.52 1.02 -1.07
CA LEU A 50 -3.35 0.32 0.20
C LEU A 50 -3.76 -1.16 0.15
N LEU A 51 -4.93 -1.48 -0.44
CA LEU A 51 -5.40 -2.85 -0.55
C LEU A 51 -4.57 -3.68 -1.54
N PRO A 52 -4.22 -3.19 -2.74
CA PRO A 52 -3.29 -3.91 -3.61
C PRO A 52 -1.95 -4.23 -2.95
N VAL A 53 -1.38 -3.29 -2.19
CA VAL A 53 -0.13 -3.53 -1.45
C VAL A 53 -0.32 -4.61 -0.38
N ASP A 54 -1.38 -4.55 0.43
CA ASP A 54 -1.70 -5.57 1.44
C ASP A 54 -1.83 -6.98 0.83
N VAL A 55 -2.50 -7.10 -0.32
CA VAL A 55 -2.63 -8.38 -1.04
C VAL A 55 -1.28 -8.89 -1.53
N ILE A 56 -0.42 -8.01 -2.06
CA ILE A 56 0.91 -8.39 -2.53
C ILE A 56 1.75 -8.92 -1.36
N LEU A 57 1.78 -8.21 -0.23
CA LEU A 57 2.54 -8.63 0.95
C LEU A 57 2.09 -9.99 1.45
N LYS A 58 0.79 -10.20 1.61
CA LYS A 58 0.23 -11.49 2.06
C LYS A 58 0.63 -12.63 1.14
N ARG A 59 0.56 -12.41 -0.18
CA ARG A 59 0.98 -13.41 -1.18
C ARG A 59 2.48 -13.70 -1.10
N ASN A 60 3.31 -12.67 -0.92
CA ASN A 60 4.75 -12.85 -0.79
C ASN A 60 5.12 -13.55 0.50
N LYS A 61 4.50 -13.21 1.63
CA LYS A 61 4.68 -13.90 2.91
C LYS A 61 4.32 -15.38 2.81
N ALA A 62 3.21 -15.70 2.15
CA ALA A 62 2.82 -17.09 1.91
C ALA A 62 3.79 -17.84 0.99
N ALA A 63 4.26 -17.21 -0.10
CA ALA A 63 5.26 -17.82 -1.00
C ALA A 63 6.58 -18.04 -0.27
N PHE A 64 6.99 -17.07 0.54
CA PHE A 64 8.18 -17.15 1.35
C PHE A 64 8.12 -18.31 2.34
N HIS A 65 7.01 -18.42 3.06
CA HIS A 65 6.78 -19.51 3.99
C HIS A 65 6.76 -20.89 3.31
N LYS A 66 6.26 -20.98 2.06
CA LYS A 66 6.36 -22.22 1.25
C LYS A 66 7.81 -22.58 0.93
N LEU A 67 8.65 -21.58 0.57
CA LEU A 67 10.07 -21.79 0.34
C LEU A 67 10.79 -22.29 1.60
N GLN A 68 10.42 -21.75 2.76
CA GLN A 68 10.97 -22.14 4.07
C GLN A 68 10.59 -23.57 4.45
N MET A 69 9.28 -23.89 4.44
CA MET A 69 8.76 -25.21 4.82
C MET A 69 9.19 -26.33 3.88
N GLY A 70 9.31 -26.06 2.59
CA GLY A 70 9.70 -27.07 1.61
C GLY A 70 11.14 -27.56 1.79
N ASN A 71 11.94 -26.91 2.64
CA ASN A 71 13.40 -27.07 2.65
C ASN A 71 14.03 -26.99 4.06
N GLU A 72 13.29 -27.40 5.10
CA GLU A 72 13.76 -27.35 6.50
C GLU A 72 15.10 -28.09 6.72
N GLN A 73 15.50 -28.99 5.82
CA GLN A 73 16.74 -29.77 5.94
C GLN A 73 17.87 -29.36 4.99
N GLU A 74 17.59 -28.67 3.87
CA GLU A 74 18.59 -28.44 2.82
C GLU A 74 19.11 -27.00 2.79
N VAL A 75 18.29 -25.99 3.10
CA VAL A 75 18.67 -24.58 2.90
C VAL A 75 18.08 -23.63 3.98
N HIS A 76 18.08 -24.08 5.24
CA HIS A 76 17.42 -23.36 6.33
C HIS A 76 18.29 -22.23 6.95
N PRO A 77 17.69 -21.08 7.30
CA PRO A 77 16.76 -20.27 6.51
C PRO A 77 17.55 -19.38 5.54
N LEU A 78 17.31 -19.54 4.24
CA LEU A 78 17.84 -18.68 3.17
C LEU A 78 17.54 -17.19 3.32
N GLU A 79 16.62 -16.83 4.24
CA GLU A 79 16.34 -15.46 4.67
C GLU A 79 17.60 -14.68 5.05
N TYR A 80 18.66 -15.37 5.48
CA TYR A 80 19.75 -14.73 6.18
C TYR A 80 21.12 -14.80 5.47
N TYR A 81 21.29 -15.58 4.39
CA TYR A 81 22.61 -15.82 3.78
C TYR A 81 22.58 -16.00 2.25
N PRO A 82 22.81 -14.93 1.47
CA PRO A 82 22.94 -14.99 0.01
C PRO A 82 24.01 -15.98 -0.47
N GLU A 83 25.07 -16.19 0.32
CA GLU A 83 26.12 -17.17 0.02
C GLU A 83 25.61 -18.61 0.04
N ARG A 84 24.76 -18.99 1.00
CA ARG A 84 24.19 -20.35 1.06
C ARG A 84 23.29 -20.61 -0.13
N LEU A 85 22.53 -19.61 -0.54
CA LEU A 85 21.72 -19.67 -1.77
C LEU A 85 22.60 -19.89 -3.00
N LYS A 86 23.71 -19.16 -3.07
CA LYS A 86 24.67 -19.30 -4.15
C LYS A 86 25.32 -20.69 -4.15
N MET A 87 25.80 -21.18 -3.02
CA MET A 87 26.36 -22.54 -2.90
C MET A 87 25.36 -23.62 -3.30
N PHE A 88 24.09 -23.47 -2.90
CA PHE A 88 23.02 -24.36 -3.31
C PHE A 88 22.83 -24.34 -4.84
N PHE A 89 22.73 -23.15 -5.44
CA PHE A 89 22.58 -23.05 -6.89
C PHE A 89 23.82 -23.50 -7.66
N ASP A 90 25.02 -23.27 -7.15
CA ASP A 90 26.28 -23.67 -7.79
C ASP A 90 26.53 -25.19 -7.64
N SER A 91 25.97 -25.84 -6.61
CA SER A 91 26.10 -27.29 -6.40
C SER A 91 25.14 -28.15 -7.24
N LEU A 92 24.11 -27.54 -7.85
CA LEU A 92 23.12 -28.24 -8.67
C LEU A 92 23.25 -27.89 -10.17
N PRO A 93 23.09 -28.87 -11.08
CA PRO A 93 23.05 -28.59 -12.51
C PRO A 93 21.87 -27.67 -12.84
N ASP A 94 22.00 -26.85 -13.88
CA ASP A 94 20.95 -25.89 -14.26
C ASP A 94 19.61 -26.55 -14.63
N SER A 95 19.63 -27.83 -15.01
CA SER A 95 18.44 -28.63 -15.31
C SER A 95 17.77 -29.27 -14.07
N ASP A 96 18.33 -29.10 -12.87
CA ASP A 96 17.73 -29.65 -11.64
C ASP A 96 16.38 -28.96 -11.38
N GLN A 97 15.33 -29.76 -11.23
CA GLN A 97 13.97 -29.25 -11.06
C GLN A 97 13.80 -28.38 -9.81
N ARG A 98 14.56 -28.65 -8.73
CA ARG A 98 14.54 -27.83 -7.52
C ARG A 98 15.14 -26.46 -7.81
N LYS A 99 16.30 -26.41 -8.47
CA LYS A 99 16.94 -25.16 -8.88
C LYS A 99 16.03 -24.33 -9.78
N VAL A 100 15.34 -24.96 -10.73
CA VAL A 100 14.34 -24.28 -11.59
C VAL A 100 13.17 -23.74 -10.78
N PHE A 101 12.58 -24.55 -9.90
CA PHE A 101 11.48 -24.16 -9.02
C PHE A 101 11.87 -22.95 -8.15
N TRP A 102 13.01 -23.02 -7.47
CA TRP A 102 13.51 -21.96 -6.60
C TRP A 102 13.74 -20.65 -7.36
N ARG A 103 14.34 -20.71 -8.54
CA ARG A 103 14.51 -19.53 -9.40
C ARG A 103 13.17 -18.91 -9.77
N SER A 104 12.19 -19.74 -10.12
CA SER A 104 10.84 -19.27 -10.45
C SER A 104 10.18 -18.55 -9.27
N GLU A 105 10.20 -19.15 -8.08
CA GLU A 105 9.58 -18.56 -6.88
C GLU A 105 10.27 -17.26 -6.44
N ILE A 106 11.61 -17.22 -6.43
CA ILE A 106 12.37 -16.00 -6.11
C ILE A 106 12.04 -14.88 -7.10
N ASN A 107 12.05 -15.19 -8.41
CA ASN A 107 11.70 -14.22 -9.44
C ASN A 107 10.26 -13.70 -9.28
N GLU A 108 9.32 -14.56 -8.92
CA GLU A 108 7.94 -14.15 -8.68
C GLU A 108 7.82 -13.22 -7.46
N ILE A 109 8.50 -13.54 -6.35
CA ILE A 109 8.53 -12.68 -5.16
C ILE A 109 9.15 -11.33 -5.50
N GLN A 110 10.26 -11.30 -6.24
CA GLN A 110 10.90 -10.07 -6.70
C GLN A 110 9.97 -9.22 -7.57
N ALA A 111 9.28 -9.83 -8.54
CA ALA A 111 8.36 -9.12 -9.42
C ALA A 111 7.20 -8.49 -8.63
N ARG A 112 6.65 -9.24 -7.66
CA ARG A 112 5.60 -8.74 -6.77
C ARG A 112 6.10 -7.62 -5.85
N ASN A 113 7.31 -7.75 -5.29
CA ASN A 113 7.94 -6.68 -4.49
C ASN A 113 8.16 -5.41 -5.32
N GLN A 114 8.62 -5.53 -6.56
CA GLN A 114 8.78 -4.39 -7.47
C GLN A 114 7.44 -3.72 -7.80
N LYS A 115 6.37 -4.51 -7.95
CA LYS A 115 5.01 -3.97 -8.09
C LYS A 115 4.56 -3.22 -6.84
N ALA A 116 4.81 -3.75 -5.64
CA ALA A 116 4.51 -3.05 -4.39
C ALA A 116 5.31 -1.75 -4.27
N ALA A 117 6.61 -1.78 -4.60
CA ALA A 117 7.45 -0.59 -4.61
C ALA A 117 6.91 0.51 -5.53
N GLY A 118 6.54 0.16 -6.77
CA GLY A 118 5.95 1.12 -7.71
C GLY A 118 4.62 1.71 -7.23
N LEU A 119 3.79 0.93 -6.53
CA LEU A 119 2.57 1.43 -5.90
C LEU A 119 2.89 2.39 -4.74
N ILE A 120 3.89 2.08 -3.92
CA ILE A 120 4.32 2.95 -2.82
C ILE A 120 4.86 4.27 -3.38
N GLU A 121 5.82 4.22 -4.29
CA GLU A 121 6.43 5.42 -4.89
C GLU A 121 5.39 6.34 -5.55
N GLY A 122 4.36 5.77 -6.19
CA GLY A 122 3.28 6.53 -6.80
C GLY A 122 2.37 7.28 -5.82
N TYR A 123 2.29 6.85 -4.55
CA TYR A 123 1.32 7.36 -3.58
C TYR A 123 1.95 7.90 -2.29
N ILE A 124 3.24 7.69 -2.04
CA ILE A 124 3.92 8.03 -0.78
C ILE A 124 3.87 9.53 -0.44
N GLY A 125 3.78 10.40 -1.46
CA GLY A 125 3.62 11.86 -1.29
C GLY A 125 2.19 12.32 -0.95
N SER A 126 1.23 11.40 -0.82
CA SER A 126 -0.15 11.75 -0.51
C SER A 126 -0.29 12.33 0.89
N ALA A 127 -0.87 13.54 0.99
CA ALA A 127 -1.18 14.20 2.26
C ALA A 127 -2.22 13.46 3.13
N LEU A 128 -2.83 12.39 2.60
CA LEU A 128 -3.79 11.54 3.32
C LEU A 128 -3.11 10.40 4.09
N LEU A 129 -1.80 10.22 3.93
CA LEU A 129 -1.02 9.19 4.61
C LEU A 129 -0.48 9.68 5.95
N ASN A 130 -0.46 8.78 6.94
CA ASN A 130 0.16 9.04 8.23
C ASN A 130 1.70 9.07 8.07
N PRO A 131 2.42 10.03 8.69
CA PRO A 131 3.88 10.06 8.72
C PRO A 131 4.54 8.73 9.14
N ALA A 132 3.96 7.99 10.09
CA ALA A 132 4.50 6.70 10.51
C ALA A 132 4.46 5.66 9.38
N PHE A 133 3.34 5.61 8.65
CA PHE A 133 3.20 4.76 7.47
C PHE A 133 4.14 5.17 6.34
N VAL A 134 4.35 6.47 6.14
CA VAL A 134 5.33 6.98 5.16
C VAL A 134 6.74 6.51 5.52
N GLN A 135 7.16 6.66 6.77
CA GLN A 135 8.48 6.20 7.22
C GLN A 135 8.63 4.69 7.06
N ALA A 136 7.62 3.91 7.46
CA ALA A 136 7.63 2.46 7.29
C ALA A 136 7.68 2.05 5.81
N SER A 137 7.05 2.82 4.92
CA SER A 137 7.10 2.63 3.47
C SER A 137 8.52 2.83 2.92
N ILE A 138 9.22 3.89 3.36
CA ILE A 138 10.62 4.15 2.99
C ILE A 138 11.50 2.97 3.42
N THR A 139 11.38 2.54 4.68
CA THR A 139 12.11 1.38 5.18
C THR A 139 11.83 0.11 4.37
N LEU A 140 10.59 -0.12 3.96
CA LEU A 140 10.25 -1.24 3.09
C LEU A 140 10.89 -1.11 1.70
N LEU A 141 10.91 0.08 1.09
CA LEU A 141 11.55 0.29 -0.21
C LEU A 141 13.04 -0.03 -0.16
N ASP A 142 13.74 0.44 0.87
CA ASP A 142 15.15 0.13 1.09
C ASP A 142 15.36 -1.38 1.28
N HIS A 143 14.49 -2.01 2.05
CA HIS A 143 14.50 -3.45 2.28
C HIS A 143 14.31 -4.24 0.96
N ILE A 144 13.30 -3.90 0.15
CA ILE A 144 13.03 -4.52 -1.15
C ILE A 144 14.24 -4.40 -2.08
N ASN A 145 14.88 -3.22 -2.12
CA ASN A 145 16.05 -2.97 -2.95
C ASN A 145 17.26 -3.80 -2.48
N GLY A 146 17.48 -3.89 -1.16
CA GLY A 146 18.53 -4.71 -0.56
C GLY A 146 18.36 -6.20 -0.90
N TRP A 147 17.15 -6.73 -0.75
CA TRP A 147 16.82 -8.11 -1.11
C TRP A 147 16.99 -8.40 -2.59
N ARG A 148 16.50 -7.50 -3.46
CA ARG A 148 16.67 -7.63 -4.91
C ARG A 148 18.14 -7.75 -5.27
N SER A 149 18.99 -6.88 -4.71
CA SER A 149 20.44 -6.92 -4.95
C SER A 149 21.03 -8.28 -4.53
N LYS A 150 20.78 -8.70 -3.29
CA LYS A 150 21.32 -9.94 -2.72
C LYS A 150 20.88 -11.20 -3.49
N TRP A 151 19.61 -11.31 -3.84
CA TRP A 151 19.12 -12.42 -4.66
C TRP A 151 19.67 -12.39 -6.08
N ASN A 152 19.79 -11.22 -6.71
CA ASN A 152 20.42 -11.12 -8.02
C ASN A 152 21.87 -11.60 -7.99
N TYR A 153 22.63 -11.26 -6.94
CA TYR A 153 23.99 -11.77 -6.77
C TYR A 153 24.03 -13.28 -6.56
N ALA A 154 23.17 -13.81 -5.68
CA ALA A 154 23.10 -15.25 -5.42
C ALA A 154 22.71 -16.07 -6.67
N LEU A 155 21.90 -15.47 -7.55
CA LEU A 155 21.50 -16.06 -8.83
C LEU A 155 22.52 -15.82 -9.94
N SER A 156 23.34 -14.78 -9.82
CA SER A 156 24.42 -14.49 -10.75
C SER A 156 25.60 -15.43 -10.50
N GLY A 157 26.27 -15.88 -11.56
CA GLY A 157 27.52 -16.63 -11.43
C GLY A 157 28.69 -15.82 -10.84
N ILE A 158 28.45 -14.58 -10.39
CA ILE A 158 29.45 -13.62 -9.95
C ILE A 158 29.68 -13.79 -8.42
N PRO A 159 30.90 -13.59 -7.91
CA PRO A 159 31.15 -13.55 -6.46
C PRO A 159 30.30 -12.49 -5.75
N ILE A 160 29.83 -12.79 -4.54
CA ILE A 160 29.08 -11.85 -3.72
C ILE A 160 30.06 -10.80 -3.16
N PRO A 161 29.81 -9.49 -3.34
CA PRO A 161 30.61 -8.45 -2.71
C PRO A 161 30.61 -8.58 -1.17
N ALA A 162 31.77 -8.45 -0.53
CA ALA A 162 31.92 -8.56 0.94
C ALA A 162 31.01 -7.61 1.75
N ALA A 163 30.58 -6.49 1.15
CA ALA A 163 29.62 -5.56 1.75
C ALA A 163 28.22 -6.16 1.96
N LEU A 164 27.85 -7.21 1.20
CA LEU A 164 26.55 -7.88 1.30
C LEU A 164 26.54 -9.07 2.26
N ASP A 165 27.72 -9.44 2.78
CA ASP A 165 27.96 -10.71 3.47
C ASP A 165 27.64 -10.66 4.99
N ASN A 166 27.71 -9.46 5.59
CA ASN A 166 27.61 -9.27 7.05
C ASN A 166 26.28 -8.70 7.55
N GLU A 167 25.34 -8.41 6.67
CA GLU A 167 24.02 -7.90 7.08
C GLU A 167 23.07 -9.07 7.31
N LEU A 168 22.91 -9.48 8.58
CA LEU A 168 21.78 -10.26 9.07
C LEU A 168 20.49 -9.63 8.54
N LEU A 169 19.92 -10.23 7.50
CA LEU A 169 18.75 -9.68 6.83
C LEU A 169 17.54 -9.83 7.72
N ALA A 170 16.83 -8.73 7.93
CA ALA A 170 15.56 -8.68 8.63
C ALA A 170 14.51 -9.57 7.95
N ASP A 171 13.44 -9.88 8.69
CA ASP A 171 12.25 -10.59 8.22
C ASP A 171 11.81 -10.17 6.81
N VAL A 172 11.22 -11.10 6.06
CA VAL A 172 10.71 -10.96 4.68
C VAL A 172 10.04 -9.61 4.41
N PHE A 173 9.33 -9.10 5.42
CA PHE A 173 8.82 -7.75 5.47
C PHE A 173 9.08 -7.15 6.85
N PRO A 174 9.51 -5.87 6.94
CA PRO A 174 9.60 -5.18 8.22
C PRO A 174 8.25 -5.17 8.94
N GLN A 175 8.17 -5.73 10.14
CA GLN A 175 6.94 -5.82 10.94
C GLN A 175 6.26 -4.45 11.16
N ALA A 176 7.07 -3.39 11.25
CA ALA A 176 6.60 -2.02 11.34
C ALA A 176 5.70 -1.64 10.15
N PHE A 177 6.04 -2.05 8.92
CA PHE A 177 5.24 -1.74 7.74
C PHE A 177 3.90 -2.47 7.74
N GLU A 178 3.85 -3.75 8.11
CA GLU A 178 2.58 -4.50 8.21
C GLU A 178 1.62 -3.81 9.21
N THR A 179 2.17 -3.41 10.36
CA THR A 179 1.41 -2.74 11.42
C THR A 179 0.85 -1.40 10.95
N GLU A 180 1.70 -0.56 10.35
CA GLU A 180 1.29 0.75 9.86
C GLU A 180 0.34 0.66 8.67
N LEU A 181 0.50 -0.33 7.78
CA LEU A 181 -0.42 -0.55 6.66
C LEU A 181 -1.82 -0.89 7.14
N ALA A 182 -1.93 -1.81 8.11
CA ALA A 182 -3.22 -2.17 8.69
C ALA A 182 -3.89 -0.97 9.37
N SER A 183 -3.11 -0.20 10.14
CA SER A 183 -3.55 1.04 10.78
C SER A 183 -4.06 2.06 9.76
N GLN A 184 -3.30 2.32 8.69
CA GLN A 184 -3.66 3.25 7.63
C GLN A 184 -4.94 2.82 6.90
N ILE A 185 -5.07 1.53 6.57
CA ILE A 185 -6.29 0.98 5.97
C ILE A 185 -7.51 1.21 6.87
N GLN A 186 -7.37 0.94 8.18
CA GLN A 186 -8.45 1.13 9.15
C GLN A 186 -8.86 2.60 9.26
N GLN A 187 -7.89 3.51 9.35
CA GLN A 187 -8.13 4.95 9.41
C GLN A 187 -8.86 5.46 8.17
N ILE A 188 -8.39 5.08 6.97
CA ILE A 188 -9.00 5.52 5.70
C ILE A 188 -10.41 4.94 5.54
N ARG A 189 -10.65 3.67 5.93
CA ARG A 189 -11.99 3.08 5.95
C ARG A 189 -12.94 3.79 6.92
N ALA A 190 -12.47 4.11 8.13
CA ALA A 190 -13.28 4.82 9.11
C ALA A 190 -13.70 6.21 8.60
N VAL A 191 -12.80 6.94 7.94
CA VAL A 191 -13.10 8.25 7.34
C VAL A 191 -14.06 8.12 6.16
N ALA A 192 -13.91 7.09 5.33
CA ALA A 192 -14.82 6.81 4.22
C ALA A 192 -16.25 6.48 4.71
N GLN A 193 -16.39 5.74 5.82
CA GLN A 193 -17.67 5.32 6.40
C GLN A 193 -18.37 6.42 7.22
N THR A 194 -17.65 7.10 8.13
CA THR A 194 -18.23 8.15 9.00
C THR A 194 -18.72 9.37 8.24
N ARG A 195 -18.16 9.62 7.06
CA ARG A 195 -18.59 10.69 6.17
C ARG A 195 -19.54 10.19 5.08
N GLY A 196 -20.07 8.97 5.16
CA GLY A 196 -20.95 8.37 4.14
C GLY A 196 -22.44 8.28 4.49
N GLY A 197 -22.84 8.31 5.76
CA GLY A 197 -24.24 8.14 6.15
C GLY A 197 -25.01 9.46 6.29
N PRO A 198 -26.27 9.57 5.83
CA PRO A 198 -27.23 10.42 6.53
C PRO A 198 -27.38 9.82 7.94
N LYS A 199 -27.23 10.64 8.98
CA LYS A 199 -27.75 10.24 10.30
C LYS A 199 -29.27 10.07 10.14
N PRO A 200 -29.85 8.95 10.60
CA PRO A 200 -31.30 8.87 10.77
C PRO A 200 -31.79 9.95 11.75
#